data_AF-A0A960D4G9-F1
#
_entry.id   AF-A0A960D4G9-F1
#
_cell.length_a   1.000
_cell.length_b   1.000
_cell.length_c   1.000
_cell.angle_alpha   90.00
_cell.angle_beta   90.00
_cell.angle_gamma   90.00
#
_symmetry.space_group_name_H-M   'P 1'
#
loop_
_entity.id
_entity.type
_entity.pdbx_description
1 polymer ?
#
loop_
_entity_poly.entity_id
_entity_poly.type
_entity_poly.pdbx_seq_one_letter_code
_entity_poly.pdbx_strand_id
1 'polypeptide(L)' 'EHKTVQGATVKVTGTPDSLKVNDAGVVCGGVATTNAQVYLIDTVLMPPAQ' A
#
# COMPACT_ATOMS: atom_id res chain seq x y z
N GLU A 1 -8.95 0.57 5.46
CA GLU A 1 -7.87 0.10 6.35
C GLU A 1 -7.57 -1.35 6.02
N HIS A 2 -6.30 -1.75 5.99
CA HIS A 2 -5.87 -3.08 5.55
C HIS A 2 -4.85 -3.67 6.53
N LYS A 3 -5.12 -4.87 7.06
CA LYS A 3 -4.20 -5.57 7.94
C LYS A 3 -3.05 -6.17 7.16
N THR A 4 -1.82 -5.94 7.60
CA THR A 4 -0.62 -6.52 7.00
C THR A 4 -0.26 -7.87 7.60
N VAL A 5 0.61 -8.63 6.92
CA VAL A 5 1.18 -9.88 7.44
C VAL A 5 2.10 -9.68 8.66
N GLN A 6 2.68 -8.48 8.80
CA GLN A 6 3.47 -8.11 9.98
C GLN A 6 2.57 -7.95 11.23
N GLY A 7 1.27 -7.69 11.04
CA GLY A 7 0.27 -7.60 12.10
C GLY A 7 -0.35 -6.21 12.23
N ALA A 8 0.40 -5.14 11.97
CA ALA A 8 -0.09 -3.77 11.97
C ALA A 8 -0.98 -3.46 10.74
N THR A 9 -1.79 -2.40 10.85
CA THR A 9 -2.69 -1.94 9.79
C THR A 9 -2.05 -0.81 8.99
N VAL A 10 -2.28 -0.81 7.68
CA VAL A 10 -2.02 0.35 6.80
C VAL A 10 -3.33 1.01 6.39
N LYS A 11 -3.28 2.33 6.18
CA LYS A 11 -4.40 3.12 5.72
C LYS A 11 -4.22 3.42 4.23
N VAL A 12 -5.23 3.08 3.43
CA VAL A 12 -5.27 3.46 2.01
C VAL A 12 -6.20 4.65 1.86
N THR A 13 -5.75 5.69 1.18
CA THR A 13 -6.49 6.94 0.96
C THR A 13 -6.28 7.45 -0.48
N GLY A 14 -7.08 8.43 -0.89
CA GLY A 14 -6.97 9.07 -2.20
C GLY A 14 -8.01 8.60 -3.21
N THR A 15 -7.91 9.13 -4.43
CA THR A 15 -8.73 8.70 -5.58
C THR A 15 -8.00 7.60 -6.36
N PRO A 16 -8.65 6.86 -7.27
CA PRO A 16 -7.99 5.83 -8.07
C PRO A 16 -6.71 6.28 -8.78
N ASP A 17 -6.67 7.54 -9.24
CA ASP A 17 -5.52 8.14 -9.93
C ASP A 17 -4.47 8.74 -8.96
N SER A 18 -4.76 8.80 -7.65
CA SER A 18 -3.91 9.45 -6.64
C SER A 18 -3.89 8.68 -5.32
N LEU A 19 -3.83 7.36 -5.39
CA LEU A 19 -3.83 6.50 -4.21
C LEU A 19 -2.56 6.68 -3.37
N LYS A 20 -2.75 6.59 -2.06
CA LYS A 20 -1.68 6.54 -1.06
C LYS A 20 -1.88 5.37 -0.10
N VAL A 21 -0.76 4.81 0.35
CA VAL A 21 -0.70 3.81 1.43
C VAL A 21 0.12 4.41 2.57
N ASN A 22 -0.54 4.75 3.68
CA ASN A 22 -0.02 5.68 4.68
C ASN A 22 0.49 6.95 4.00
N ASP A 23 1.79 7.24 4.12
CA ASP A 23 2.43 8.42 3.55
C ASP A 23 3.04 8.16 2.16
N ALA A 24 3.08 6.90 1.71
CA ALA A 24 3.67 6.52 0.43
C ALA A 24 2.68 6.69 -0.73
N GLY A 25 3.13 7.30 -1.83
CA GLY A 25 2.36 7.45 -3.06
C GLY A 25 2.38 6.18 -3.89
N VAL A 26 1.24 5.79 -4.46
CA VAL A 26 1.16 4.71 -5.44
C VAL A 26 1.53 5.26 -6.81
N VAL A 27 2.60 4.75 -7.41
CA VAL A 27 3.10 5.15 -8.73
C VAL A 27 2.45 4.34 -9.84
N CYS A 28 2.26 3.04 -9.60
CA CYS A 28 1.60 2.13 -10.54
C CYS A 28 0.81 1.10 -9.74
N GLY A 29 -0.51 1.17 -9.83
CA GLY A 29 -1.41 0.29 -9.07
C GLY A 29 -2.07 -0.75 -9.96
N GLY A 30 -2.50 -1.86 -9.36
CA GLY A 30 -3.41 -2.78 -10.06
C GLY A 30 -2.73 -3.74 -11.04
N VAL A 31 -1.44 -4.03 -10.86
CA VAL A 31 -0.75 -5.04 -11.70
C VAL A 31 -1.22 -6.43 -11.28
N ALA A 32 -1.93 -7.12 -12.16
CA ALA A 32 -2.54 -8.42 -11.86
C ALA A 32 -1.49 -9.52 -11.89
N THR A 33 -1.54 -10.39 -10.89
CA THR A 33 -0.77 -11.64 -10.83
C THR A 33 -1.74 -12.79 -10.60
N THR A 34 -1.26 -14.04 -10.67
CA THR A 34 -2.13 -15.23 -10.54
C THR A 34 -2.91 -15.27 -9.23
N ASN A 35 -2.37 -14.71 -8.14
CA ASN A 35 -2.94 -14.83 -6.80
C ASN A 35 -3.12 -13.50 -6.07
N ALA A 36 -2.69 -12.38 -6.67
CA ALA A 36 -2.63 -11.11 -5.98
C ALA A 36 -2.63 -9.91 -6.94
N GLN A 37 -2.79 -8.74 -6.34
CA GLN A 37 -2.66 -7.45 -7.00
C GLN A 37 -1.41 -6.74 -6.46
N VAL A 38 -0.51 -6.29 -7.33
CA VAL A 38 0.70 -5.56 -6.94
C VAL A 38 0.49 -4.07 -7.17
N TYR A 39 0.91 -3.28 -6.18
CA TYR A 39 0.93 -1.82 -6.21
C TYR A 39 2.36 -1.35 -5.94
N LEU A 40 2.90 -0.57 -6.86
CA LEU A 40 4.23 0.05 -6.76
C LEU A 40 4.11 1.37 -6.01
N ILE A 41 4.92 1.54 -4.96
CA ILE A 41 4.95 2.74 -4.13
C ILE A 41 6.31 3.44 -4.20
N ASP A 42 6.32 4.76 -3.98
CA ASP A 42 7.53 5.60 -4.08
C ASP A 42 8.41 5.61 -2.82
N THR A 43 7.86 5.17 -1.69
CA THR A 43 8.51 5.28 -0.38
C THR A 43 8.41 3.96 0.38
N VAL A 44 9.52 3.53 1.00
CA VAL A 44 9.55 2.33 1.84
C VAL A 44 8.70 2.56 3.10
N LEU A 45 7.75 1.65 3.34
CA LEU A 45 6.99 1.64 4.60
C LEU A 45 7.79 0.92 5.68
N MET A 46 8.01 1.61 6.79
CA MET A 46 8.60 1.02 7.99
C MET A 46 7.49 0.52 8.92
N PRO A 47 7.67 -0.62 9.61
CA PRO A 47 6.76 -1.02 10.67
C PRO A 47 6.68 0.07 11.76
N PRO A 48 5.52 0.27 12.41
CA PRO A 48 5.45 1.12 13.59
C PRO A 48 6.41 0.58 14.67
N ALA A 49 7.04 1.47 15.42
CA ALA A 49 7.86 1.08 16.56
C ALA A 49 6.99 0.25 17.53
N GLN A 50 7.49 -0.93 17.89
CA GLN A 50 6.82 -1.83 18.83
C GLN A 50 6.92 -1.31 20.27
#